data_AF-A0A0E0MBB9-F1
#
_entry.id   AF-A0A0E0MBB9-F1
#
_cell.length_a   1.000
_cell.length_b   1.000
_cell.length_c   1.000
_cell.angle_alpha   90.00
_cell.angle_beta   90.00
_cell.angle_gamma   90.00
#
_symmetry.space_group_name_H-M   'P 1'
#
loop_
_entity.id
_entity.type
_entity.pdbx_description
1 polymer ?
#
loop_
_entity_poly.entity_id
_entity_poly.type
_entity_poly.pdbx_seq_one_letter_code
_entity_poly.pdbx_strand_id
1 'polypeptide(L)'
;MARSLRILLLAAAAAFIYIQVRLFATQSHYTDRLAQAEKSENQCTSQLRSLIDQVSSQQEKIVALEEMKIRQDEERVHLKILIQDLEKRSMQTLVNNNVVPVAAVVVMACNRPDYLQRTVESILKYQSSVASKFPLFISQDGINGEVKKKALSYNEITYMQHLDLEPVRTERPGELIAYYKIAKHYKWALDELFIKHNFARVIILEDDMEIAPDFFDYFEAAAKLLDNDKTIMAVSSWNDNGQKQFVYDPNFTYWDDWVRLKEVHRDRQFIRPEVCRTYNFGEHGSSMGQFFRQYLEPIKLNDVHIKWNSEDLSYLKEDKFLIQFGKDVSSATPLHGSDAALKAHNMDADVRIQYNGQEDFERIARQFGIFEEWKDGIPRTAYKGVVVFRYKSSRRRIYLVGPDSLSQLRIQAAAPHLTTEQS
;
A
#
# COMPACT_ATOMS: atom_id res chain seq x y z
N MET A 1 82.59 93.78 -7.13
CA MET A 1 81.75 92.79 -7.86
C MET A 1 81.64 91.43 -7.16
N ALA A 2 82.75 90.79 -6.73
CA ALA A 2 82.73 89.43 -6.15
C ALA A 2 81.99 89.27 -4.78
N ARG A 3 81.96 90.31 -3.92
CA ARG A 3 81.25 90.25 -2.62
C ARG A 3 79.72 90.29 -2.77
N SER A 4 79.20 91.10 -3.69
CA SER A 4 77.75 91.24 -3.92
C SER A 4 77.13 89.98 -4.54
N LEU A 5 77.84 89.29 -5.45
CA LEU A 5 77.37 88.04 -6.05
C LEU A 5 77.30 86.88 -5.03
N ARG A 6 78.25 86.81 -4.09
CA ARG A 6 78.23 85.81 -3.00
C ARG A 6 77.06 86.02 -2.04
N ILE A 7 76.76 87.28 -1.69
CA ILE A 7 75.62 87.62 -0.84
C ILE A 7 74.30 87.25 -1.53
N LEU A 8 74.18 87.53 -2.84
CA LEU A 8 72.99 87.17 -3.62
C LEU A 8 72.80 85.65 -3.73
N LEU A 9 73.88 84.88 -3.94
CA LEU A 9 73.84 83.42 -3.99
C LEU A 9 73.48 82.81 -2.62
N LEU A 10 73.99 83.37 -1.52
CA LEU A 10 73.62 82.94 -0.17
C LEU A 10 72.14 83.24 0.14
N ALA A 11 71.64 84.41 -0.28
CA ALA A 11 70.23 84.76 -0.14
C ALA A 11 69.32 83.86 -0.98
N ALA A 12 69.71 83.54 -2.23
CA ALA A 12 68.98 82.63 -3.10
C ALA A 12 68.98 81.19 -2.55
N ALA A 13 70.12 80.72 -2.02
CA ALA A 13 70.21 79.41 -1.37
C ALA A 13 69.33 79.34 -0.11
N ALA A 14 69.33 80.39 0.72
CA ALA A 14 68.47 80.47 1.90
C ALA A 14 66.98 80.50 1.53
N ALA A 15 66.60 81.25 0.49
CA ALA A 15 65.23 81.27 -0.03
C ALA A 15 64.81 79.91 -0.60
N PHE A 16 65.69 79.24 -1.34
CA PHE A 16 65.45 77.89 -1.86
C PHE A 16 65.26 76.87 -0.74
N ILE A 17 66.15 76.86 0.27
CA ILE A 17 66.03 76.00 1.45
C ILE A 17 64.71 76.28 2.19
N TYR A 18 64.35 77.55 2.37
CA TYR A 18 63.08 77.93 3.01
C TYR A 18 61.87 77.38 2.24
N ILE A 19 61.85 77.53 0.91
CA ILE A 19 60.78 77.02 0.06
C ILE A 19 60.72 75.49 0.15
N GLN A 20 61.87 74.78 0.08
CA GLN A 20 61.92 73.32 0.18
C GLN A 20 61.41 72.83 1.54
N VAL A 21 61.80 73.47 2.65
CA VAL A 21 61.32 73.13 3.99
C VAL A 21 59.81 73.35 4.11
N ARG A 22 59.28 74.44 3.55
CA ARG A 22 57.84 74.72 3.55
C ARG A 22 57.06 73.73 2.69
N LEU A 23 57.59 73.35 1.52
CA LEU A 23 56.98 72.37 0.64
C LEU A 23 56.94 70.98 1.30
N PHE A 24 58.06 70.56 1.90
CA PHE A 24 58.15 69.30 2.63
C PHE A 24 57.22 69.25 3.84
N ALA A 25 57.16 70.33 4.64
CA ALA A 25 56.25 70.41 5.78
C ALA A 25 54.78 70.33 5.34
N THR A 26 54.43 70.97 4.22
CA THR A 26 53.07 70.92 3.66
C THR A 26 52.75 69.52 3.14
N GLN A 27 53.66 68.90 2.40
CA GLN A 27 53.51 67.52 1.91
C GLN A 27 53.37 66.53 3.06
N SER A 28 54.22 66.61 4.08
CA SER A 28 54.15 65.76 5.28
C SER A 28 52.78 65.86 5.96
N HIS A 29 52.26 67.09 6.14
CA HIS A 29 50.95 67.30 6.74
C HIS A 29 49.79 66.71 5.90
N TYR A 30 49.86 66.78 4.57
CA TYR A 30 48.86 66.12 3.71
C TYR A 30 48.97 64.59 3.76
N THR A 31 50.18 64.04 3.79
CA THR A 31 50.42 62.60 3.94
C THR A 31 49.89 62.08 5.27
N ASP A 32 50.12 62.81 6.36
CA ASP A 32 49.60 62.44 7.69
C ASP A 32 48.07 62.45 7.74
N ARG A 33 47.43 63.45 7.11
CA ARG A 33 45.96 63.51 7.01
C ARG A 33 45.39 62.39 6.15
N LEU A 34 46.03 62.04 5.04
CA LEU A 34 45.64 60.92 4.18
C LEU A 34 45.76 59.60 4.94
N ALA A 35 46.87 59.37 5.65
CA ALA A 35 47.07 58.18 6.46
C ALA A 35 46.04 58.06 7.60
N GLN A 36 45.65 59.18 8.22
CA GLN A 36 44.59 59.19 9.24
C GLN A 36 43.21 58.89 8.64
N ALA A 37 42.90 59.44 7.46
CA ALA A 37 41.67 59.15 6.74
C ALA A 37 41.57 57.67 6.34
N GLU A 38 42.63 57.11 5.75
CA GLU A 38 42.73 55.69 5.38
C GLU A 38 42.58 54.77 6.61
N LYS A 39 43.22 55.12 7.73
CA LYS A 39 43.07 54.38 8.98
C LYS A 39 41.62 54.38 9.49
N SER A 40 40.93 55.53 9.40
CA SER A 40 39.52 55.64 9.80
C SER A 40 38.59 54.86 8.87
N GLU A 41 38.86 54.84 7.57
CA GLU A 41 38.10 54.08 6.58
C GLU A 41 38.29 52.57 6.77
N ASN A 42 39.52 52.12 6.99
CA ASN A 42 39.83 50.72 7.32
C ASN A 42 39.16 50.28 8.62
N GLN A 43 39.09 51.17 9.62
CA GLN A 43 38.41 50.88 10.88
C GLN A 43 36.88 50.82 10.71
N CYS A 44 36.29 51.70 9.89
CA CYS A 44 34.87 51.64 9.55
C CYS A 44 34.54 50.34 8.78
N THR A 45 35.38 49.97 7.80
CA THR A 45 35.21 48.77 6.99
C THR A 45 35.32 47.50 7.83
N SER A 46 36.24 47.44 8.80
CA SER A 46 36.36 46.28 9.68
C SER A 46 35.17 46.15 10.63
N GLN A 47 34.66 47.26 11.16
CA GLN A 47 33.42 47.28 11.95
C GLN A 47 32.21 46.82 11.12
N LEU A 48 32.08 47.30 9.88
CA LEU A 48 31.01 46.89 8.98
C LEU A 48 31.06 45.39 8.67
N ARG A 49 32.24 44.82 8.38
CA ARG A 49 32.39 43.37 8.19
C ARG A 49 31.98 42.58 9.43
N SER A 50 32.40 43.02 10.62
CA SER A 50 32.00 42.37 11.87
C SER A 50 30.48 42.40 12.10
N LEU A 51 29.79 43.48 11.71
CA LEU A 51 28.34 43.58 11.79
C LEU A 51 27.66 42.63 10.80
N ILE A 52 28.16 42.53 9.57
CA ILE A 52 27.65 41.60 8.55
C ILE A 52 27.77 40.14 9.01
N ASP A 53 28.91 39.78 9.60
CA ASP A 53 29.13 38.43 10.15
C ASP A 53 28.15 38.12 11.31
N GLN A 54 27.91 39.10 12.19
CA GLN A 54 26.94 38.96 13.28
C GLN A 54 25.51 38.78 12.77
N VAL A 55 25.09 39.60 11.79
CA VAL A 55 23.76 39.50 11.17
C VAL A 55 23.60 38.15 10.46
N SER A 56 24.63 37.67 9.76
CA SER A 56 24.59 36.39 9.05
C SER A 56 24.42 35.22 10.03
N SER A 57 25.17 35.21 11.14
CA SER A 57 25.02 34.21 12.19
C SER A 57 23.65 34.27 12.88
N GLN A 58 23.07 35.46 13.05
CA GLN A 58 21.71 35.60 13.56
C GLN A 58 20.66 35.08 12.57
N GLN A 59 20.84 35.34 11.27
CA GLN A 59 19.95 34.84 10.21
C GLN A 59 19.91 33.31 10.19
N GLU A 60 21.08 32.64 10.29
CA GLU A 60 21.16 31.18 10.36
C GLU A 60 20.42 30.62 11.59
N LYS A 61 20.57 31.26 12.75
CA LYS A 61 19.84 30.87 13.96
C LYS A 61 18.33 31.04 13.81
N ILE A 62 17.87 32.10 13.15
CA ILE A 62 16.45 32.34 12.89
C ILE A 62 15.89 31.23 12.00
N VAL A 63 16.57 30.90 10.90
CA VAL A 63 16.15 29.82 9.99
C VAL A 63 16.08 28.48 10.73
N ALA A 64 17.09 28.15 11.52
CA ALA A 64 17.07 26.92 12.33
C ALA A 64 15.90 26.89 13.34
N LEU A 65 15.60 28.02 13.97
CA LEU A 65 14.45 28.16 14.89
C LEU A 65 13.11 28.04 14.15
N GLU A 66 12.99 28.58 12.94
CA GLU A 66 11.79 28.44 12.10
C GLU A 66 11.55 26.96 11.72
N GLU A 67 12.59 26.24 11.32
CA GLU A 67 12.49 24.79 11.03
C GLU A 67 12.13 23.96 12.28
N MET A 68 12.69 24.30 13.45
CA MET A 68 12.30 23.65 14.71
C MET A 68 10.85 23.96 15.09
N LYS A 69 10.39 25.19 14.87
CA LYS A 69 9.01 25.60 15.13
C LYS A 69 8.02 24.85 14.23
N ILE A 70 8.29 24.72 12.93
CA ILE A 70 7.45 23.97 12.00
C ILE A 70 7.30 22.51 12.49
N ARG A 71 8.40 21.85 12.85
CA ARG A 71 8.36 20.49 13.42
C ARG A 71 7.53 20.40 14.70
N GLN A 72 7.72 21.34 15.64
CA GLN A 72 6.93 21.39 16.87
C GLN A 72 5.43 21.62 16.61
N ASP A 73 5.08 22.45 15.63
CA ASP A 73 3.68 22.70 15.27
C ASP A 73 3.05 21.44 14.66
N GLU A 74 3.79 20.68 13.85
CA GLU A 74 3.35 19.37 13.33
C GLU A 74 3.14 18.34 14.45
N GLU A 75 4.08 18.23 15.38
CA GLU A 75 3.96 17.36 16.57
C GLU A 75 2.75 17.76 17.42
N ARG A 76 2.52 19.07 17.61
CA ARG A 76 1.40 19.58 18.41
C ARG A 76 0.05 19.30 17.76
N VAL A 77 -0.04 19.39 16.44
CA VAL A 77 -1.23 18.98 15.69
C VAL A 77 -1.47 17.48 15.82
N HIS A 78 -0.43 16.67 15.67
CA HIS A 78 -0.52 15.22 15.86
C HIS A 78 -0.98 14.85 17.28
N LEU A 79 -0.41 15.50 18.30
CA LEU A 79 -0.78 15.27 19.69
C LEU A 79 -2.23 15.68 19.99
N LYS A 80 -2.71 16.78 19.42
CA LYS A 80 -4.12 17.18 19.54
C LYS A 80 -5.07 16.14 18.94
N ILE A 81 -4.73 15.60 17.77
CA ILE A 81 -5.51 14.53 17.13
C ILE A 81 -5.52 13.29 18.02
N LEU A 82 -4.36 12.90 18.57
CA LEU A 82 -4.26 11.75 19.46
C LEU A 82 -5.09 11.92 20.74
N ILE A 83 -5.06 13.12 21.34
CA ILE A 83 -5.87 13.45 22.52
C ILE A 83 -7.36 13.36 22.18
N GLN A 84 -7.81 13.93 21.06
CA GLN A 84 -9.22 13.84 20.66
C GLN A 84 -9.65 12.38 20.41
N ASP A 85 -8.79 11.56 19.80
CA ASP A 85 -9.08 10.13 19.60
C ASP A 85 -9.13 9.37 20.93
N LEU A 86 -8.22 9.67 21.87
CA LEU A 86 -8.24 9.11 23.23
C LEU A 86 -9.49 9.52 24.01
N GLU A 87 -9.90 10.78 23.93
CA GLU A 87 -11.12 11.28 24.58
C GLU A 87 -12.37 10.58 24.01
N LYS A 88 -12.45 10.46 22.68
CA LYS A 88 -13.54 9.76 21.99
C LYS A 88 -13.59 8.27 22.35
N ARG A 89 -12.43 7.61 22.44
CA ARG A 89 -12.32 6.22 22.92
C ARG A 89 -12.71 6.06 24.37
N SER A 90 -12.38 7.02 25.24
CA SER A 90 -12.81 6.98 26.64
C SER A 90 -14.34 7.03 26.73
N MET A 91 -14.98 7.87 25.91
CA MET A 91 -16.44 8.00 25.85
C MET A 91 -17.10 6.78 25.21
N GLN A 92 -16.52 6.19 24.16
CA GLN A 92 -17.04 4.96 23.56
C GLN A 92 -16.86 3.74 24.49
N THR A 93 -15.74 3.64 25.21
CA THR A 93 -15.50 2.59 26.22
C THR A 93 -16.52 2.69 27.36
N LEU A 94 -16.83 3.92 27.82
CA LEU A 94 -17.83 4.16 28.86
C LEU A 94 -19.26 3.78 28.44
N VAL A 95 -19.57 3.83 27.14
CA VAL A 95 -20.91 3.55 26.60
C VAL A 95 -21.08 2.09 26.15
N ASN A 96 -19.99 1.36 25.83
CA ASN A 96 -20.06 0.12 25.06
C ASN A 96 -19.30 -1.09 25.67
N ASN A 97 -19.13 -1.14 26.99
CA ASN A 97 -18.38 -2.18 27.73
C ASN A 97 -18.76 -3.66 27.49
N ASN A 98 -19.75 -3.97 26.63
CA ASN A 98 -20.23 -5.34 26.40
C ASN A 98 -20.09 -5.87 24.95
N VAL A 99 -19.55 -5.09 23.99
CA VAL A 99 -19.41 -5.58 22.60
C VAL A 99 -17.95 -5.67 22.22
N VAL A 100 -17.43 -6.90 22.17
CA VAL A 100 -16.11 -7.19 21.60
C VAL A 100 -16.20 -7.03 20.07
N PRO A 101 -15.38 -6.17 19.44
CA PRO A 101 -15.39 -6.01 17.99
C PRO A 101 -15.09 -7.32 17.27
N VAL A 102 -15.75 -7.54 16.13
CA VAL A 102 -15.52 -8.72 15.27
C VAL A 102 -14.15 -8.61 14.60
N ALA A 103 -13.86 -7.44 14.01
CA ALA A 103 -12.58 -7.10 13.40
C ALA A 103 -12.45 -5.58 13.28
N ALA A 104 -11.23 -5.04 13.38
CA ALA A 104 -10.97 -3.68 12.90
C ALA A 104 -10.95 -3.66 11.37
N VAL A 105 -11.39 -2.57 10.77
CA VAL A 105 -11.31 -2.34 9.32
C VAL A 105 -10.31 -1.23 9.09
N VAL A 106 -9.30 -1.45 8.26
CA VAL A 106 -8.29 -0.43 7.93
C VAL A 106 -8.24 -0.19 6.43
N VAL A 107 -8.32 1.08 6.04
CA VAL A 107 -8.05 1.53 4.67
C VAL A 107 -6.59 1.99 4.60
N MET A 108 -5.80 1.32 3.77
CA MET A 108 -4.40 1.63 3.50
C MET A 108 -4.33 2.71 2.41
N ALA A 109 -3.89 3.91 2.78
CA ALA A 109 -3.85 5.08 1.91
C ALA A 109 -2.43 5.67 1.82
N CYS A 110 -2.17 6.45 0.77
CA CYS A 110 -0.88 7.15 0.62
C CYS A 110 -1.07 8.59 0.13
N ASN A 111 -1.35 8.77 -1.17
CA ASN A 111 -1.34 10.07 -1.82
C ASN A 111 -2.49 10.29 -2.83
N ARG A 112 -3.55 9.47 -2.80
CA ARG A 112 -4.69 9.52 -3.73
C ARG A 112 -5.98 9.97 -2.99
N PRO A 113 -6.21 11.27 -2.77
CA PRO A 113 -7.33 11.74 -1.95
C PRO A 113 -8.71 11.39 -2.53
N ASP A 114 -8.87 11.43 -3.85
CA ASP A 114 -10.14 11.11 -4.51
C ASP A 114 -10.46 9.61 -4.44
N TYR A 115 -9.43 8.76 -4.51
CA TYR A 115 -9.57 7.31 -4.37
C TYR A 115 -9.97 6.95 -2.94
N LEU A 116 -9.25 7.52 -1.96
CA LEU A 116 -9.59 7.38 -0.54
C LEU A 116 -11.04 7.80 -0.28
N GLN A 117 -11.49 8.93 -0.84
CA GLN A 117 -12.86 9.38 -0.69
C GLN A 117 -13.86 8.34 -1.21
N ARG A 118 -13.68 7.86 -2.45
CA ARG A 118 -14.58 6.87 -3.05
C ARG A 118 -14.64 5.57 -2.24
N THR A 119 -13.50 5.08 -1.77
CA THR A 119 -13.40 3.87 -0.93
C THR A 119 -14.12 4.06 0.39
N VAL A 120 -13.84 5.17 1.10
CA VAL A 120 -14.47 5.46 2.40
C VAL A 120 -15.98 5.65 2.26
N GLU A 121 -16.44 6.39 1.25
CA GLU A 121 -17.88 6.56 0.98
C GLU A 121 -18.56 5.23 0.64
N SER A 122 -17.89 4.33 -0.06
CA SER A 122 -18.39 2.97 -0.31
C SER A 122 -18.54 2.17 0.99
N ILE A 123 -17.57 2.28 1.90
CA ILE A 123 -17.58 1.61 3.21
C ILE A 123 -18.72 2.15 4.10
N LEU A 124 -18.83 3.48 4.23
CA LEU A 124 -19.78 4.12 5.13
C LEU A 124 -21.25 3.84 4.76
N LYS A 125 -21.54 3.50 3.49
CA LYS A 125 -22.90 3.05 3.08
C LYS A 125 -23.40 1.84 3.88
N TYR A 126 -22.50 0.94 4.29
CA TYR A 126 -22.87 -0.32 4.93
C TYR A 126 -22.27 -0.48 6.34
N GLN A 127 -21.24 0.28 6.70
CA GLN A 127 -20.53 0.14 7.97
C GLN A 127 -21.25 0.84 9.14
N SER A 128 -21.96 1.95 8.90
CA SER A 128 -22.48 2.80 9.99
C SER A 128 -23.43 2.06 10.94
N SER A 129 -24.22 1.11 10.44
CA SER A 129 -25.13 0.28 11.25
C SER A 129 -24.42 -0.79 12.08
N VAL A 130 -23.17 -1.12 11.75
CA VAL A 130 -22.36 -2.17 12.38
C VAL A 130 -21.04 -1.63 12.97
N ALA A 131 -20.96 -0.32 13.19
CA ALA A 131 -19.72 0.34 13.58
C ALA A 131 -19.11 -0.15 14.90
N SER A 132 -19.93 -0.62 15.84
CA SER A 132 -19.45 -1.23 17.09
C SER A 132 -18.77 -2.59 16.88
N LYS A 133 -19.19 -3.35 15.86
CA LYS A 133 -18.55 -4.62 15.49
C LYS A 133 -17.32 -4.40 14.62
N PHE A 134 -17.31 -3.34 13.82
CA PHE A 134 -16.30 -3.07 12.80
C PHE A 134 -15.74 -1.65 12.89
N PRO A 135 -14.96 -1.30 13.92
CA PRO A 135 -14.35 0.03 14.02
C PRO A 135 -13.44 0.30 12.81
N LEU A 136 -13.57 1.49 12.22
CA LEU A 136 -12.95 1.87 10.95
C LEU A 136 -11.75 2.79 11.18
N PHE A 137 -10.66 2.49 10.47
CA PHE A 137 -9.39 3.19 10.52
C PHE A 137 -8.95 3.60 9.12
N ILE A 138 -8.31 4.76 9.00
CA ILE A 138 -7.52 5.14 7.81
C ILE A 138 -6.07 5.20 8.24
N SER A 139 -5.23 4.39 7.59
CA SER A 139 -3.78 4.40 7.77
C SER A 139 -3.13 5.06 6.56
N GLN A 140 -2.61 6.28 6.73
CA GLN A 140 -1.91 7.00 5.68
C GLN A 140 -0.40 6.80 5.77
N ASP A 141 0.24 6.43 4.66
CA ASP A 141 1.69 6.55 4.48
C ASP A 141 2.09 7.95 3.97
N GLY A 142 3.12 8.52 4.59
CA GLY A 142 3.73 9.78 4.16
C GLY A 142 2.96 11.04 4.56
N ILE A 143 3.28 12.16 3.89
CA ILE A 143 2.92 13.52 4.31
C ILE A 143 1.91 14.22 3.39
N ASN A 144 1.19 13.49 2.53
CA ASN A 144 0.24 14.12 1.61
C ASN A 144 -0.88 14.85 2.38
N GLY A 145 -0.88 16.18 2.31
CA GLY A 145 -1.79 17.04 3.07
C GLY A 145 -3.27 16.88 2.68
N GLU A 146 -3.56 16.62 1.40
CA GLU A 146 -4.94 16.46 0.92
C GLU A 146 -5.56 15.15 1.40
N VAL A 147 -4.80 14.05 1.37
CA VAL A 147 -5.22 12.76 1.96
C VAL A 147 -5.45 12.92 3.46
N LYS A 148 -4.53 13.58 4.18
CA LYS A 148 -4.67 13.85 5.62
C LYS A 148 -5.92 14.67 5.93
N LYS A 149 -6.14 15.77 5.20
CA LYS A 149 -7.32 16.63 5.34
C LYS A 149 -8.61 15.85 5.05
N LYS A 150 -8.62 15.01 4.02
CA LYS A 150 -9.77 14.16 3.68
C LYS A 150 -10.03 13.13 4.77
N ALA A 151 -9.01 12.43 5.24
CA ALA A 151 -9.15 11.42 6.29
C ALA A 151 -9.71 12.03 7.60
N LEU A 152 -9.18 13.20 8.00
CA LEU A 152 -9.62 13.92 9.19
C LEU A 152 -11.02 14.55 9.05
N SER A 153 -11.59 14.61 7.85
CA SER A 153 -12.95 15.11 7.63
C SER A 153 -14.04 14.09 8.03
N TYR A 154 -13.68 12.82 8.19
CA TYR A 154 -14.60 11.77 8.62
C TYR A 154 -14.57 11.62 10.14
N ASN A 155 -15.60 12.13 10.80
CA ASN A 155 -15.67 12.15 12.26
C ASN A 155 -15.78 10.76 12.86
N GLU A 156 -16.32 9.78 12.14
CA GLU A 156 -16.56 8.41 12.59
C GLU A 156 -15.32 7.51 12.51
N ILE A 157 -14.25 7.95 11.84
CA ILE A 157 -13.09 7.13 11.47
C ILE A 157 -11.86 7.54 12.27
N THR A 158 -11.10 6.57 12.77
CA THR A 158 -9.82 6.84 13.42
C THR A 158 -8.70 6.98 12.39
N TYR A 159 -7.99 8.10 12.41
CA TYR A 159 -6.86 8.37 11.51
C TYR A 159 -5.52 7.98 12.15
N MET A 160 -4.69 7.28 11.40
CA MET A 160 -3.33 6.88 11.75
C MET A 160 -2.37 7.34 10.63
N GLN A 161 -1.17 7.78 11.00
CA GLN A 161 -0.18 8.27 10.05
C GLN A 161 1.18 7.59 10.26
N HIS A 162 1.67 6.93 9.21
CA HIS A 162 3.00 6.35 9.14
C HIS A 162 3.97 7.35 8.51
N LEU A 163 5.03 7.70 9.25
CA LEU A 163 6.10 8.58 8.78
C LEU A 163 7.42 7.80 8.78
N ASP A 164 7.75 7.23 7.62
CA ASP A 164 9.07 6.63 7.38
C ASP A 164 9.92 7.55 6.51
N LEU A 165 10.77 8.33 7.16
CA LEU A 165 11.70 9.27 6.51
C LEU A 165 13.04 8.61 6.15
N GLU A 166 13.24 7.35 6.54
CA GLU A 166 14.50 6.64 6.28
C GLU A 166 14.64 6.29 4.80
N PRO A 167 15.82 6.51 4.18
CA PRO A 167 16.08 6.05 2.82
C PRO A 167 15.90 4.54 2.70
N VAL A 168 15.07 4.12 1.75
CA VAL A 168 14.87 2.69 1.45
C VAL A 168 16.09 2.16 0.72
N ARG A 169 16.71 1.12 1.27
CA ARG A 169 17.75 0.33 0.61
C ARG A 169 17.12 -0.93 0.03
N THR A 170 17.20 -1.10 -1.28
CA THR A 170 16.73 -2.33 -1.93
C THR A 170 17.74 -3.45 -1.74
N GLU A 171 17.27 -4.69 -1.67
CA GLU A 171 18.16 -5.87 -1.58
C GLU A 171 18.92 -6.08 -2.88
N ARG A 172 18.26 -5.80 -4.03
CA ARG A 172 18.87 -5.93 -5.36
C ARG A 172 18.74 -4.65 -6.18
N PRO A 173 19.70 -4.38 -7.09
CA PRO A 173 19.57 -3.29 -8.07
C PRO A 173 18.34 -3.49 -8.96
N GLY A 174 17.58 -2.41 -9.23
CA GLY A 174 16.43 -2.41 -10.13
C GLY A 174 15.08 -2.78 -9.48
N GLU A 175 15.06 -3.16 -8.20
CA GLU A 175 13.82 -3.38 -7.47
C GLU A 175 13.08 -2.05 -7.20
N LEU A 176 11.75 -2.11 -7.20
CA LEU A 176 10.91 -0.92 -7.04
C LEU A 176 10.81 -0.53 -5.57
N ILE A 177 11.37 0.64 -5.23
CA ILE A 177 11.33 1.26 -3.89
C ILE A 177 9.89 1.35 -3.35
N ALA A 178 8.90 1.57 -4.23
CA ALA A 178 7.49 1.64 -3.85
C ALA A 178 7.02 0.38 -3.08
N TYR A 179 7.42 -0.83 -3.51
CA TYR A 179 7.00 -2.06 -2.83
C TYR A 179 7.59 -2.21 -1.42
N TYR A 180 8.81 -1.72 -1.21
CA TYR A 180 9.43 -1.68 0.12
C TYR A 180 8.70 -0.72 1.06
N LYS A 181 8.29 0.46 0.56
CA LYS A 181 7.49 1.42 1.34
C LYS A 181 6.13 0.83 1.70
N ILE A 182 5.45 0.21 0.74
CA ILE A 182 4.19 -0.50 0.96
C ILE A 182 4.37 -1.56 2.05
N ALA A 183 5.40 -2.42 1.97
CA ALA A 183 5.64 -3.46 2.96
C ALA A 183 5.86 -2.89 4.38
N LYS A 184 6.65 -1.81 4.49
CA LYS A 184 6.87 -1.12 5.78
C LYS A 184 5.58 -0.51 6.34
N HIS A 185 4.78 0.15 5.51
CA HIS A 185 3.50 0.74 5.91
C HIS A 185 2.51 -0.32 6.39
N TYR A 186 2.38 -1.44 5.66
CA TYR A 186 1.56 -2.57 6.09
C TYR A 186 2.02 -3.13 7.43
N LYS A 187 3.33 -3.37 7.61
CA LYS A 187 3.85 -3.84 8.90
C LYS A 187 3.48 -2.89 10.03
N TRP A 188 3.74 -1.59 9.87
CA TRP A 188 3.46 -0.59 10.89
C TRP A 188 1.97 -0.50 11.24
N ALA A 189 1.10 -0.48 10.23
CA ALA A 189 -0.34 -0.38 10.45
C ALA A 189 -0.88 -1.62 11.18
N LEU A 190 -0.37 -2.81 10.86
CA LEU A 190 -0.74 -4.04 11.54
C LEU A 190 -0.19 -4.10 12.97
N ASP A 191 1.02 -3.59 13.24
CA ASP A 191 1.54 -3.46 14.60
C ASP A 191 0.65 -2.52 15.44
N GLU A 192 0.22 -1.38 14.89
CA GLU A 192 -0.72 -0.48 15.58
C GLU A 192 -2.05 -1.19 15.91
N LEU A 193 -2.62 -1.94 14.96
CA LEU A 193 -3.93 -2.58 15.15
C LEU A 193 -3.86 -3.82 16.07
N PHE A 194 -2.88 -4.70 15.88
CA PHE A 194 -2.77 -5.94 16.66
C PHE A 194 -2.10 -5.72 18.02
N ILE A 195 -1.03 -4.94 18.09
CA ILE A 195 -0.24 -4.81 19.33
C ILE A 195 -0.78 -3.68 20.20
N LYS A 196 -0.99 -2.48 19.62
CA LYS A 196 -1.38 -1.30 20.39
C LYS A 196 -2.88 -1.21 20.61
N HIS A 197 -3.69 -1.57 19.63
CA HIS A 197 -5.16 -1.60 19.77
C HIS A 197 -5.72 -2.96 20.19
N ASN A 198 -4.89 -4.02 20.22
CA ASN A 198 -5.25 -5.35 20.70
C ASN A 198 -6.48 -5.94 19.99
N PHE A 199 -6.63 -5.69 18.68
CA PHE A 199 -7.67 -6.35 17.89
C PHE A 199 -7.28 -7.80 17.61
N ALA A 200 -8.24 -8.73 17.71
CA ALA A 200 -8.00 -10.13 17.37
C ALA A 200 -7.95 -10.37 15.85
N ARG A 201 -8.61 -9.51 15.07
CA ARG A 201 -8.74 -9.62 13.61
C ARG A 201 -8.73 -8.24 12.97
N VAL A 202 -8.20 -8.18 11.76
CA VAL A 202 -8.16 -6.97 10.94
C VAL A 202 -8.62 -7.32 9.53
N ILE A 203 -9.54 -6.54 8.99
CA ILE A 203 -9.93 -6.51 7.59
C ILE A 203 -9.15 -5.37 6.93
N ILE A 204 -8.42 -5.68 5.87
CA ILE A 204 -7.55 -4.72 5.18
C ILE A 204 -8.16 -4.39 3.83
N LEU A 205 -8.29 -3.10 3.52
CA LEU A 205 -8.71 -2.57 2.22
C LEU A 205 -7.65 -1.58 1.72
N GLU A 206 -7.41 -1.55 0.41
CA GLU A 206 -6.62 -0.48 -0.21
C GLU A 206 -7.51 0.73 -0.52
N ASP A 207 -6.93 1.91 -0.67
CA ASP A 207 -7.67 3.14 -0.97
C ASP A 207 -8.33 3.18 -2.35
N ASP A 208 -8.19 2.12 -3.17
CA ASP A 208 -8.79 1.97 -4.50
C ASP A 208 -9.81 0.81 -4.61
N MET A 209 -10.50 0.50 -3.51
CA MET A 209 -11.50 -0.57 -3.44
C MET A 209 -12.91 -0.09 -3.08
N GLU A 210 -13.92 -0.58 -3.80
CA GLU A 210 -15.33 -0.50 -3.40
C GLU A 210 -15.80 -1.80 -2.75
N ILE A 211 -16.77 -1.73 -1.84
CA ILE A 211 -17.32 -2.90 -1.14
C ILE A 211 -18.75 -3.25 -1.59
N ALA A 212 -19.10 -4.53 -1.51
CA ALA A 212 -20.43 -5.04 -1.78
C ALA A 212 -21.42 -4.81 -0.61
N PRO A 213 -22.75 -4.86 -0.85
CA PRO A 213 -23.76 -4.64 0.20
C PRO A 213 -23.73 -5.65 1.35
N ASP A 214 -23.14 -6.82 1.15
CA ASP A 214 -23.04 -7.93 2.12
C ASP A 214 -21.63 -8.10 2.69
N PHE A 215 -20.72 -7.13 2.46
CA PHE A 215 -19.30 -7.23 2.85
C PHE A 215 -19.11 -7.52 4.35
N PHE A 216 -19.82 -6.81 5.22
CA PHE A 216 -19.70 -7.00 6.67
C PHE A 216 -20.32 -8.31 7.16
N ASP A 217 -21.47 -8.71 6.59
CA ASP A 217 -22.09 -10.00 6.90
C ASP A 217 -21.19 -11.16 6.49
N TYR A 218 -20.53 -11.05 5.32
CA TYR A 218 -19.57 -12.03 4.82
C TYR A 218 -18.41 -12.23 5.81
N PHE A 219 -17.75 -11.14 6.22
CA PHE A 219 -16.63 -11.23 7.16
C PHE A 219 -17.07 -11.61 8.58
N GLU A 220 -18.26 -11.23 9.04
CA GLU A 220 -18.77 -11.66 10.35
C GLU A 220 -19.00 -13.18 10.40
N ALA A 221 -19.60 -13.74 9.34
CA ALA A 221 -19.80 -15.18 9.26
C ALA A 221 -18.46 -15.92 9.10
N ALA A 222 -17.55 -15.41 8.29
CA ALA A 222 -16.25 -16.01 8.04
C ALA A 222 -15.30 -15.95 9.26
N ALA A 223 -15.43 -14.93 10.11
CA ALA A 223 -14.69 -14.85 11.37
C ALA A 223 -14.94 -16.07 12.27
N LYS A 224 -16.17 -16.59 12.29
CA LYS A 224 -16.52 -17.82 13.03
C LYS A 224 -15.82 -19.05 12.48
N LEU A 225 -15.60 -19.11 11.15
CA LEU A 225 -14.86 -20.22 10.53
C LEU A 225 -13.37 -20.13 10.90
N LEU A 226 -12.78 -18.94 10.78
CA LEU A 226 -11.36 -18.70 11.10
C LEU A 226 -11.01 -19.06 12.55
N ASP A 227 -11.93 -18.84 13.49
CA ASP A 227 -11.72 -19.19 14.90
C ASP A 227 -11.70 -20.70 15.14
N ASN A 228 -12.60 -21.41 14.47
CA ASN A 228 -12.90 -22.82 14.71
C ASN A 228 -12.07 -23.78 13.85
N ASP A 229 -11.55 -23.33 12.71
CA ASP A 229 -10.76 -24.15 11.78
C ASP A 229 -9.36 -23.55 11.60
N LYS A 230 -8.36 -24.21 12.21
CA LYS A 230 -6.95 -23.77 12.18
C LYS A 230 -6.26 -24.00 10.83
N THR A 231 -6.91 -24.72 9.92
CA THR A 231 -6.40 -24.92 8.57
C THR A 231 -6.72 -23.73 7.66
N ILE A 232 -7.56 -22.79 8.11
CA ILE A 232 -7.80 -21.51 7.44
C ILE A 232 -6.75 -20.48 7.90
N MET A 233 -6.09 -19.83 6.95
CA MET A 233 -5.14 -18.74 7.18
C MET A 233 -5.81 -17.38 7.18
N ALA A 234 -6.64 -17.10 6.18
CA ALA A 234 -7.39 -15.86 6.06
C ALA A 234 -8.63 -16.02 5.16
N VAL A 235 -9.44 -14.97 5.13
CA VAL A 235 -10.62 -14.87 4.28
C VAL A 235 -10.41 -13.69 3.34
N SER A 236 -10.57 -13.91 2.05
CA SER A 236 -10.45 -12.90 1.01
C SER A 236 -11.83 -12.54 0.48
N SER A 237 -12.09 -11.25 0.25
CA SER A 237 -13.28 -10.79 -0.46
C SER A 237 -13.16 -10.91 -1.98
N TRP A 238 -12.03 -11.40 -2.49
CA TRP A 238 -11.66 -11.36 -3.90
C TRP A 238 -11.54 -12.75 -4.52
N ASN A 239 -12.02 -12.88 -5.76
CA ASN A 239 -11.80 -14.02 -6.63
C ASN A 239 -11.03 -13.54 -7.86
N ASP A 240 -9.79 -14.02 -8.06
CA ASP A 240 -8.99 -13.60 -9.22
C ASP A 240 -9.69 -13.93 -10.55
N ASN A 241 -10.44 -15.05 -10.61
CA ASN A 241 -11.25 -15.42 -11.77
C ASN A 241 -12.71 -14.96 -11.63
N GLY A 242 -12.96 -13.88 -10.89
CA GLY A 242 -14.28 -13.33 -10.55
C GLY A 242 -14.93 -12.47 -11.64
N GLN A 243 -14.48 -12.60 -12.90
CA GLN A 243 -14.99 -11.81 -14.02
C GLN A 243 -16.44 -12.18 -14.32
N LYS A 244 -17.22 -11.24 -14.86
CA LYS A 244 -18.68 -11.44 -15.09
C LYS A 244 -19.02 -12.76 -15.78
N GLN A 245 -18.26 -13.18 -16.80
CA GLN A 245 -18.49 -14.44 -17.51
C GLN A 245 -18.12 -15.71 -16.72
N PHE A 246 -17.40 -15.59 -15.61
CA PHE A 246 -16.83 -16.71 -14.85
C PHE A 246 -17.47 -16.95 -13.47
N VAL A 247 -18.54 -16.22 -13.17
CA VAL A 247 -19.26 -16.33 -11.90
C VAL A 247 -20.77 -16.40 -12.15
N TYR A 248 -21.49 -17.05 -11.23
CA TYR A 248 -22.93 -17.23 -11.34
C TYR A 248 -23.64 -17.04 -10.00
N ASP A 249 -23.19 -17.76 -8.96
CA ASP A 249 -23.87 -17.82 -7.67
C ASP A 249 -23.16 -16.93 -6.63
N PRO A 250 -23.77 -15.82 -6.18
CA PRO A 250 -23.14 -14.96 -5.19
C PRO A 250 -23.07 -15.61 -3.80
N ASN A 251 -23.90 -16.60 -3.47
CA ASN A 251 -23.90 -17.27 -2.16
C ASN A 251 -22.78 -18.33 -2.04
N PHE A 252 -22.08 -18.65 -3.12
CA PHE A 252 -21.07 -19.70 -3.12
C PHE A 252 -19.69 -19.16 -2.72
N THR A 253 -18.91 -19.96 -2.00
CA THR A 253 -17.51 -19.68 -1.62
C THR A 253 -16.64 -20.92 -1.80
N TYR A 254 -15.35 -20.70 -2.01
CA TYR A 254 -14.35 -21.70 -2.28
C TYR A 254 -13.24 -21.64 -1.23
N TRP A 255 -12.56 -22.77 -1.05
CA TRP A 255 -11.21 -22.78 -0.52
C TRP A 255 -10.21 -22.52 -1.65
N ASP A 256 -9.10 -21.86 -1.33
CA ASP A 256 -8.00 -21.64 -2.26
C ASP A 256 -6.63 -21.63 -1.57
N ASP A 257 -5.60 -22.08 -2.30
CA ASP A 257 -4.20 -22.06 -1.88
C ASP A 257 -3.58 -20.65 -2.07
N TRP A 258 -4.26 -19.58 -1.62
CA TRP A 258 -3.85 -18.20 -1.92
C TRP A 258 -2.96 -17.55 -0.84
N VAL A 259 -1.67 -17.92 -0.77
CA VAL A 259 -0.55 -17.04 -0.34
C VAL A 259 0.77 -17.62 -0.84
N ARG A 260 1.68 -16.73 -1.25
CA ARG A 260 2.74 -17.00 -2.24
C ARG A 260 3.96 -17.81 -1.77
N LEU A 261 4.11 -18.13 -0.49
CA LEU A 261 5.31 -18.82 0.00
C LEU A 261 4.91 -19.90 1.00
N LYS A 262 5.33 -21.15 0.72
CA LYS A 262 5.04 -22.31 1.58
C LYS A 262 5.39 -22.10 3.05
N GLU A 263 6.49 -21.41 3.32
CA GLU A 263 6.98 -21.13 4.68
C GLU A 263 6.02 -20.24 5.48
N VAL A 264 5.24 -19.41 4.79
CA VAL A 264 4.29 -18.45 5.38
C VAL A 264 2.94 -19.12 5.62
N HIS A 265 2.37 -19.78 4.61
CA HIS A 265 1.03 -20.36 4.76
C HIS A 265 1.04 -21.69 5.53
N ARG A 266 2.14 -22.47 5.47
CA ARG A 266 2.29 -23.76 6.21
C ARG A 266 1.12 -24.70 5.93
N ASP A 267 0.82 -24.88 4.65
CA ASP A 267 -0.27 -25.72 4.11
C ASP A 267 -1.70 -25.28 4.49
N ARG A 268 -1.86 -24.15 5.18
CA ARG A 268 -3.17 -23.51 5.42
C ARG A 268 -3.73 -22.89 4.14
N GLN A 269 -5.04 -22.69 4.16
CA GLN A 269 -5.89 -22.38 3.02
C GLN A 269 -6.62 -21.05 3.24
N PHE A 270 -7.14 -20.47 2.18
CA PHE A 270 -7.91 -19.24 2.18
C PHE A 270 -9.36 -19.57 1.87
N ILE A 271 -10.28 -18.75 2.39
CA ILE A 271 -11.66 -18.75 1.92
C ILE A 271 -11.81 -17.56 0.99
N ARG A 272 -12.38 -17.78 -0.19
CA ARG A 272 -12.77 -16.72 -1.13
C ARG A 272 -14.20 -16.92 -1.62
N PRO A 273 -14.91 -15.87 -2.06
CA PRO A 273 -16.21 -16.04 -2.67
C PRO A 273 -16.14 -16.51 -4.13
N GLU A 274 -17.29 -16.93 -4.70
CA GLU A 274 -17.47 -17.03 -6.14
C GLU A 274 -17.57 -15.64 -6.77
N VAL A 275 -18.48 -14.79 -6.28
CA VAL A 275 -18.63 -13.38 -6.70
C VAL A 275 -17.92 -12.46 -5.70
N CYS A 276 -17.07 -11.55 -6.19
CA CYS A 276 -16.26 -10.69 -5.34
C CYS A 276 -17.11 -9.75 -4.45
N ARG A 277 -16.63 -9.53 -3.22
CA ARG A 277 -17.18 -8.58 -2.25
C ARG A 277 -16.44 -7.25 -2.26
N THR A 278 -15.37 -7.17 -3.03
CA THR A 278 -14.64 -5.94 -3.33
C THR A 278 -14.45 -5.78 -4.83
N TYR A 279 -14.33 -4.53 -5.28
CA TYR A 279 -14.01 -4.16 -6.65
C TYR A 279 -12.86 -3.16 -6.64
N ASN A 280 -11.80 -3.43 -7.41
CA ASN A 280 -10.67 -2.52 -7.55
C ASN A 280 -10.94 -1.55 -8.70
N PHE A 281 -10.91 -0.25 -8.43
CA PHE A 281 -11.08 0.80 -9.43
C PHE A 281 -9.79 1.57 -9.73
N GLY A 282 -8.66 1.13 -9.16
CA GLY A 282 -7.36 1.80 -9.25
C GLY A 282 -6.61 1.51 -10.55
N GLU A 283 -6.96 2.18 -11.64
CA GLU A 283 -6.21 2.09 -12.91
C GLU A 283 -4.78 2.65 -12.78
N HIS A 284 -4.57 3.63 -11.89
CA HIS A 284 -3.27 4.26 -11.66
C HIS A 284 -2.74 3.94 -10.25
N GLY A 285 -1.58 3.29 -10.19
CA GLY A 285 -0.92 2.89 -8.95
C GLY A 285 0.55 2.53 -9.16
N SER A 286 1.20 1.95 -8.15
CA SER A 286 2.64 1.64 -8.17
C SER A 286 3.05 0.62 -9.26
N SER A 287 2.09 -0.15 -9.79
CA SER A 287 2.28 -1.12 -10.87
C SER A 287 1.97 -0.55 -12.27
N MET A 288 1.71 0.75 -12.39
CA MET A 288 1.38 1.42 -13.67
C MET A 288 0.15 0.82 -14.39
N GLY A 289 -0.81 0.25 -13.64
CA GLY A 289 -2.03 -0.33 -14.21
C GLY A 289 -1.79 -1.63 -14.99
N GLN A 290 -0.62 -2.25 -14.85
CA GLN A 290 -0.32 -3.54 -15.45
C GLN A 290 -1.39 -4.55 -15.00
N PHE A 291 -2.05 -5.21 -15.95
CA PHE A 291 -3.14 -6.16 -15.76
C PHE A 291 -4.53 -5.58 -15.40
N PHE A 292 -4.66 -4.27 -15.15
CA PHE A 292 -5.95 -3.69 -14.72
C PHE A 292 -7.06 -3.96 -15.73
N ARG A 293 -6.90 -3.50 -16.98
CA ARG A 293 -7.94 -3.65 -18.03
C ARG A 293 -8.22 -5.11 -18.41
N GLN A 294 -7.19 -5.95 -18.39
CA GLN A 294 -7.33 -7.34 -18.79
C GLN A 294 -8.04 -8.18 -17.72
N TYR A 295 -7.74 -7.96 -16.45
CA TYR A 295 -8.11 -8.88 -15.39
C TYR A 295 -8.89 -8.26 -14.23
N LEU A 296 -8.63 -7.00 -13.85
CA LEU A 296 -9.26 -6.37 -12.68
C LEU A 296 -10.55 -5.61 -13.04
N GLU A 297 -10.54 -4.83 -14.10
CA GLU A 297 -11.70 -4.09 -14.62
C GLU A 297 -12.94 -4.98 -14.89
N PRO A 298 -12.82 -6.20 -15.49
CA PRO A 298 -14.00 -7.04 -15.76
C PRO A 298 -14.55 -7.79 -14.53
N ILE A 299 -13.95 -7.63 -13.35
CA ILE A 299 -14.39 -8.31 -12.12
C ILE A 299 -15.81 -7.88 -11.74
N LYS A 300 -16.63 -8.87 -11.35
CA LYS A 300 -18.00 -8.62 -10.89
C LYS A 300 -18.01 -8.32 -9.39
N LEU A 301 -18.40 -7.11 -9.04
CA LEU A 301 -18.82 -6.78 -7.68
C LEU A 301 -20.21 -7.39 -7.41
N ASN A 302 -20.37 -8.03 -6.26
CA ASN A 302 -21.66 -8.50 -5.81
C ASN A 302 -22.60 -7.31 -5.52
N ASP A 303 -23.82 -7.39 -6.03
CA ASP A 303 -24.89 -6.39 -5.87
C ASP A 303 -26.10 -6.94 -5.09
N VAL A 304 -26.05 -8.20 -4.65
CA VAL A 304 -27.12 -8.87 -3.89
C VAL A 304 -26.74 -8.96 -2.42
N HIS A 305 -27.60 -8.46 -1.52
CA HIS A 305 -27.34 -8.57 -0.09
C HIS A 305 -27.69 -9.98 0.43
N ILE A 306 -26.68 -10.68 0.95
CA ILE A 306 -26.77 -12.06 1.43
C ILE A 306 -26.60 -12.09 2.94
N LYS A 307 -27.54 -12.72 3.63
CA LYS A 307 -27.52 -12.84 5.09
C LYS A 307 -26.65 -14.03 5.52
N TRP A 308 -25.35 -13.90 5.35
CA TRP A 308 -24.36 -14.96 5.60
C TRP A 308 -24.47 -15.64 6.97
N ASN A 309 -24.86 -14.89 8.01
CA ASN A 309 -25.08 -15.44 9.35
C ASN A 309 -26.25 -16.43 9.44
N SER A 310 -27.13 -16.48 8.43
CA SER A 310 -28.27 -17.40 8.32
C SER A 310 -27.98 -18.58 7.38
N GLU A 311 -26.87 -18.56 6.64
CA GLU A 311 -26.48 -19.62 5.69
C GLU A 311 -25.75 -20.76 6.41
N ASP A 312 -25.89 -21.99 5.90
CA ASP A 312 -25.08 -23.12 6.38
C ASP A 312 -23.71 -23.11 5.71
N LEU A 313 -22.71 -22.61 6.43
CA LEU A 313 -21.31 -22.61 6.00
C LEU A 313 -20.55 -23.88 6.38
N SER A 314 -21.22 -24.92 6.87
CA SER A 314 -20.55 -26.14 7.30
C SER A 314 -19.87 -26.90 6.16
N TYR A 315 -20.26 -26.65 4.90
CA TYR A 315 -19.59 -27.20 3.72
C TYR A 315 -18.15 -26.68 3.53
N LEU A 316 -17.81 -25.55 4.18
CA LEU A 316 -16.47 -24.96 4.15
C LEU A 316 -15.54 -25.50 5.23
N LYS A 317 -15.90 -26.53 5.98
CA LYS A 317 -14.92 -27.24 6.81
C LYS A 317 -14.02 -28.08 5.92
N GLU A 318 -12.73 -28.13 6.20
CA GLU A 318 -11.73 -28.78 5.32
C GLU A 318 -12.16 -30.19 4.85
N ASP A 319 -12.58 -31.03 5.80
CA ASP A 319 -12.97 -32.42 5.56
C ASP A 319 -14.18 -32.54 4.62
N LYS A 320 -15.19 -31.70 4.86
CA LYS A 320 -16.42 -31.65 4.06
C LYS A 320 -16.16 -31.05 2.68
N PHE A 321 -15.40 -29.96 2.62
CA PHE A 321 -15.06 -29.30 1.37
C PHE A 321 -14.26 -30.24 0.47
N LEU A 322 -13.22 -30.89 1.00
CA LEU A 322 -12.40 -31.84 0.26
C LEU A 322 -13.24 -32.96 -0.37
N ILE A 323 -14.15 -33.56 0.41
CA ILE A 323 -15.02 -34.64 -0.07
C ILE A 323 -15.99 -34.14 -1.15
N GLN A 324 -16.67 -33.01 -0.91
CA GLN A 324 -17.65 -32.50 -1.86
C GLN A 324 -17.00 -32.03 -3.15
N PHE A 325 -15.89 -31.29 -3.06
CA PHE A 325 -15.15 -30.80 -4.20
C PHE A 325 -14.54 -31.95 -5.02
N GLY A 326 -14.01 -32.98 -4.35
CA GLY A 326 -13.55 -34.20 -5.01
C GLY A 326 -14.65 -34.92 -5.79
N LYS A 327 -15.87 -35.02 -5.21
CA LYS A 327 -17.04 -35.58 -5.93
C LYS A 327 -17.39 -34.75 -7.15
N ASP A 328 -17.47 -33.44 -7.03
CA ASP A 328 -17.78 -32.54 -8.13
C ASP A 328 -16.78 -32.69 -9.28
N VAL A 329 -15.48 -32.65 -8.98
CA VAL A 329 -14.39 -32.86 -9.97
C VAL A 329 -14.43 -34.27 -10.56
N SER A 330 -14.79 -35.29 -9.78
CA SER A 330 -14.90 -36.67 -10.27
C SER A 330 -16.07 -36.86 -11.26
N SER A 331 -17.16 -36.12 -11.05
CA SER A 331 -18.39 -36.20 -11.86
C SER A 331 -18.32 -35.42 -13.17
N ALA A 332 -17.38 -34.47 -13.28
CA ALA A 332 -17.20 -33.65 -14.48
C ALA A 332 -16.66 -34.47 -15.65
N THR A 333 -17.15 -34.18 -16.86
CA THR A 333 -16.77 -34.93 -18.07
C THR A 333 -15.29 -34.67 -18.41
N PRO A 334 -14.43 -35.71 -18.48
CA PRO A 334 -13.03 -35.52 -18.83
C PRO A 334 -12.87 -35.15 -20.30
N LEU A 335 -12.08 -34.12 -20.56
CA LEU A 335 -11.69 -33.70 -21.89
C LEU A 335 -10.18 -33.81 -22.05
N HIS A 336 -9.77 -34.41 -23.17
CA HIS A 336 -8.38 -34.68 -23.52
C HIS A 336 -8.04 -34.10 -24.90
N GLY A 337 -6.74 -33.92 -25.14
CA GLY A 337 -6.21 -33.41 -26.40
C GLY A 337 -5.97 -31.89 -26.37
N SER A 338 -5.24 -31.40 -27.37
CA SER A 338 -4.91 -29.98 -27.52
C SER A 338 -6.14 -29.10 -27.79
N ASP A 339 -7.22 -29.71 -28.28
CA ASP A 339 -8.53 -29.11 -28.57
C ASP A 339 -9.52 -29.19 -27.38
N ALA A 340 -9.08 -29.64 -26.19
CA ALA A 340 -9.96 -29.83 -25.03
C ALA A 340 -10.74 -28.57 -24.62
N ALA A 341 -10.12 -27.39 -24.68
CA ALA A 341 -10.82 -26.14 -24.38
C ALA A 341 -11.83 -25.76 -25.47
N LEU A 342 -11.55 -26.05 -26.75
CA LEU A 342 -12.51 -25.87 -27.83
C LEU A 342 -13.71 -26.82 -27.67
N LYS A 343 -13.47 -28.08 -27.31
CA LYS A 343 -14.53 -29.04 -26.95
C LYS A 343 -15.35 -28.49 -25.78
N ALA A 344 -14.69 -27.99 -24.75
CA ALA A 344 -15.35 -27.37 -23.61
C ALA A 344 -16.24 -26.20 -24.05
N HIS A 345 -15.81 -25.29 -24.94
CA HIS A 345 -16.67 -24.17 -25.35
C HIS A 345 -18.02 -24.58 -25.94
N ASN A 346 -18.10 -25.77 -26.53
CA ASN A 346 -19.28 -26.30 -27.23
C ASN A 346 -20.14 -27.28 -26.40
N MET A 347 -19.74 -27.60 -25.17
CA MET A 347 -20.48 -28.52 -24.30
C MET A 347 -21.41 -27.77 -23.35
N ASP A 348 -22.53 -28.40 -22.98
CA ASP A 348 -23.44 -27.90 -21.94
C ASP A 348 -23.42 -28.81 -20.71
N ALA A 349 -22.21 -29.03 -20.18
CA ALA A 349 -21.98 -29.86 -19.00
C ALA A 349 -20.74 -29.40 -18.24
N ASP A 350 -20.64 -29.78 -16.97
CA ASP A 350 -19.42 -29.62 -16.18
C ASP A 350 -18.31 -30.47 -16.80
N VAL A 351 -17.14 -29.86 -17.01
CA VAL A 351 -15.99 -30.51 -17.70
C VAL A 351 -14.72 -30.35 -16.90
N ARG A 352 -13.84 -31.35 -17.00
CA ARG A 352 -12.49 -31.30 -16.44
C ARG A 352 -11.44 -31.47 -17.52
N ILE A 353 -10.47 -30.58 -17.55
CA ILE A 353 -9.34 -30.58 -18.48
C ILE A 353 -8.08 -30.75 -17.65
N GLN A 354 -7.31 -31.80 -17.93
CA GLN A 354 -6.03 -32.01 -17.26
C GLN A 354 -4.95 -31.13 -17.88
N TYR A 355 -4.15 -30.46 -17.04
CA TYR A 355 -2.93 -29.79 -17.46
C TYR A 355 -1.70 -30.54 -16.92
N ASN A 356 -0.61 -30.54 -17.68
CA ASN A 356 0.60 -31.31 -17.32
C ASN A 356 1.66 -30.51 -16.55
N GLY A 357 1.57 -29.18 -16.61
CA GLY A 357 2.53 -28.27 -15.97
C GLY A 357 2.18 -26.82 -16.26
N GLN A 358 3.10 -25.91 -15.93
CA GLN A 358 2.88 -24.47 -16.01
C GLN A 358 2.56 -23.99 -17.43
N GLU A 359 3.37 -24.33 -18.44
CA GLU A 359 3.15 -23.89 -19.83
C GLU A 359 1.81 -24.38 -20.39
N ASP A 360 1.43 -25.61 -20.07
CA ASP A 360 0.18 -26.21 -20.52
C ASP A 360 -1.03 -25.55 -19.87
N PHE A 361 -0.94 -25.25 -18.57
CA PHE A 361 -1.95 -24.47 -17.87
C PHE A 361 -2.09 -23.07 -18.47
N GLU A 362 -0.98 -22.33 -18.65
CA GLU A 362 -1.00 -20.98 -19.20
C GLU A 362 -1.67 -20.95 -20.58
N ARG A 363 -1.35 -21.94 -21.43
CA ARG A 363 -2.00 -22.12 -22.73
C ARG A 363 -3.50 -22.37 -22.62
N ILE A 364 -3.95 -23.24 -21.71
CA ILE A 364 -5.38 -23.54 -21.52
C ILE A 364 -6.11 -22.34 -20.91
N ALA A 365 -5.53 -21.72 -19.88
CA ALA A 365 -6.04 -20.54 -19.19
C ALA A 365 -6.28 -19.38 -20.16
N ARG A 366 -5.32 -19.13 -21.07
CA ARG A 366 -5.43 -18.13 -22.13
C ARG A 366 -6.61 -18.35 -23.06
N GLN A 367 -6.91 -19.61 -23.40
CA GLN A 367 -8.05 -19.94 -24.27
C GLN A 367 -9.40 -19.65 -23.61
N PHE A 368 -9.46 -19.68 -22.28
CA PHE A 368 -10.64 -19.24 -21.53
C PHE A 368 -10.64 -17.75 -21.22
N GLY A 369 -9.47 -17.11 -21.08
CA GLY A 369 -9.33 -15.72 -20.65
C GLY A 369 -9.29 -15.55 -19.12
N ILE A 370 -8.94 -16.62 -18.39
CA ILE A 370 -8.73 -16.58 -16.94
C ILE A 370 -7.27 -16.20 -16.62
N PHE A 371 -6.94 -15.94 -15.35
CA PHE A 371 -5.55 -15.65 -14.95
C PHE A 371 -4.60 -16.79 -15.33
N GLU A 372 -3.55 -16.44 -16.06
CA GLU A 372 -2.47 -17.36 -16.45
C GLU A 372 -1.41 -17.50 -15.35
N GLU A 373 -1.34 -16.55 -14.41
CA GLU A 373 -0.24 -16.46 -13.44
C GLU A 373 -0.19 -17.61 -12.43
N TRP A 374 1.05 -18.01 -12.12
CA TRP A 374 1.41 -18.90 -11.02
C TRP A 374 2.16 -18.13 -9.94
N LYS A 375 2.04 -18.58 -8.69
CA LYS A 375 2.90 -18.15 -7.58
C LYS A 375 3.34 -19.41 -6.82
N ASP A 376 4.65 -19.59 -6.66
CA ASP A 376 5.25 -20.72 -5.94
C ASP A 376 4.73 -22.10 -6.40
N GLY A 377 4.62 -22.28 -7.72
CA GLY A 377 4.12 -23.53 -8.29
C GLY A 377 2.61 -23.76 -8.12
N ILE A 378 1.84 -22.73 -7.75
CA ILE A 378 0.38 -22.81 -7.57
C ILE A 378 -0.31 -21.80 -8.52
N PRO A 379 -1.23 -22.23 -9.39
CA PRO A 379 -2.06 -21.33 -10.17
C PRO A 379 -3.00 -20.51 -9.28
N ARG A 380 -3.32 -19.27 -9.68
CA ARG A 380 -4.31 -18.45 -8.94
C ARG A 380 -5.65 -19.18 -8.79
N THR A 381 -6.25 -19.05 -7.61
CA THR A 381 -7.56 -19.66 -7.21
C THR A 381 -7.59 -21.18 -7.20
N ALA A 382 -6.45 -21.85 -7.31
CA ALA A 382 -6.38 -23.30 -7.23
C ALA A 382 -6.64 -23.79 -5.80
N TYR A 383 -7.27 -24.96 -5.69
CA TYR A 383 -7.29 -25.76 -4.48
C TYR A 383 -6.81 -27.16 -4.81
N LYS A 384 -5.71 -27.61 -4.19
CA LYS A 384 -5.07 -28.90 -4.50
C LYS A 384 -4.75 -29.06 -5.99
N GLY A 385 -4.31 -27.97 -6.63
CA GLY A 385 -4.00 -27.91 -8.05
C GLY A 385 -5.21 -27.93 -8.99
N VAL A 386 -6.44 -27.74 -8.49
CA VAL A 386 -7.62 -27.58 -9.34
C VAL A 386 -8.07 -26.13 -9.38
N VAL A 387 -8.08 -25.53 -10.56
CA VAL A 387 -8.70 -24.22 -10.80
C VAL A 387 -10.12 -24.43 -11.28
N VAL A 388 -11.08 -23.79 -10.60
CA VAL A 388 -12.51 -23.88 -10.91
C VAL A 388 -13.08 -22.49 -11.21
N PHE A 389 -13.87 -22.40 -12.27
CA PHE A 389 -14.61 -21.20 -12.64
C PHE A 389 -15.90 -21.57 -13.37
N ARG A 390 -16.90 -20.67 -13.34
CA ARG A 390 -18.10 -20.83 -14.16
C ARG A 390 -17.79 -20.50 -15.60
N TYR A 391 -18.64 -20.91 -16.53
CA TYR A 391 -18.50 -20.55 -17.93
C TYR A 391 -19.75 -19.86 -18.47
N LYS A 392 -19.57 -18.71 -19.14
CA LYS A 392 -20.63 -17.87 -19.72
C LYS A 392 -21.73 -17.47 -18.72
N SER A 393 -21.34 -17.12 -17.49
CA SER A 393 -22.25 -16.71 -16.42
C SER A 393 -23.39 -17.71 -16.19
N SER A 394 -23.07 -19.00 -16.24
CA SER A 394 -24.05 -20.08 -16.08
C SER A 394 -23.67 -20.99 -14.91
N ARG A 395 -24.55 -21.95 -14.57
CA ARG A 395 -24.24 -22.98 -13.55
C ARG A 395 -23.09 -23.89 -13.96
N ARG A 396 -22.75 -23.93 -15.24
CA ARG A 396 -21.70 -24.79 -15.79
C ARG A 396 -20.33 -24.44 -15.24
N ARG A 397 -19.57 -25.45 -14.82
CA ARG A 397 -18.21 -25.35 -14.27
C ARG A 397 -17.17 -25.93 -15.22
N ILE A 398 -16.01 -25.30 -15.23
CA ILE A 398 -14.79 -25.80 -15.86
C ILE A 398 -13.76 -26.01 -14.76
N TYR A 399 -13.19 -27.22 -14.74
CA TYR A 399 -12.13 -27.60 -13.83
C TYR A 399 -10.84 -27.77 -14.64
N LEU A 400 -9.81 -26.98 -14.35
CA LEU A 400 -8.46 -27.25 -14.82
C LEU A 400 -7.75 -28.04 -13.73
N VAL A 401 -7.39 -29.28 -14.03
CA VAL A 401 -6.95 -30.28 -13.03
C VAL A 401 -5.46 -30.56 -13.20
N GLY A 402 -4.68 -30.32 -12.15
CA GLY A 402 -3.25 -30.61 -12.14
C GLY A 402 -2.93 -32.10 -12.07
N PRO A 403 -1.67 -32.48 -12.31
CA PRO A 403 -1.24 -33.87 -12.43
C PRO A 403 -1.51 -34.70 -11.16
N ASP A 404 -1.28 -34.11 -9.98
CA ASP A 404 -1.47 -34.80 -8.69
C ASP A 404 -2.84 -34.52 -8.05
N SER A 405 -3.67 -33.68 -8.66
CA SER A 405 -4.89 -33.17 -8.05
C SER A 405 -5.91 -34.27 -7.74
N LEU A 406 -6.08 -35.26 -8.62
CA LEU A 406 -7.02 -36.35 -8.37
C LEU A 406 -6.63 -37.17 -7.13
N SER A 407 -5.33 -37.43 -6.95
CA SER A 407 -4.80 -38.10 -5.77
C SER A 407 -5.01 -37.25 -4.50
N GLN A 408 -4.69 -35.96 -4.56
CA GLN A 408 -4.89 -35.03 -3.45
C GLN A 408 -6.36 -34.90 -3.04
N LEU A 409 -7.28 -34.99 -4.01
CA LEU A 409 -8.74 -34.99 -3.79
C LEU A 409 -9.30 -36.36 -3.40
N ARG A 410 -8.44 -37.37 -3.18
CA ARG A 410 -8.83 -38.75 -2.83
C ARG A 410 -9.75 -39.40 -3.86
N ILE A 411 -9.64 -39.00 -5.12
CA ILE A 411 -10.35 -39.59 -6.26
C ILE A 411 -9.53 -40.79 -6.73
N GLN A 412 -10.01 -42.00 -6.48
CA GLN A 412 -9.37 -43.22 -6.99
C GLN A 412 -9.45 -43.22 -8.53
N ALA A 413 -8.33 -43.47 -9.21
CA ALA A 413 -8.36 -43.81 -10.62
C ALA A 413 -9.17 -45.10 -10.78
N ALA A 414 -10.20 -45.10 -11.64
CA ALA A 414 -10.84 -46.34 -12.03
C ALA A 414 -9.76 -47.27 -12.60
N ALA A 415 -9.57 -48.43 -11.97
CA ALA A 415 -8.63 -49.43 -12.47
C ALA A 415 -8.97 -49.72 -13.94
N PRO A 416 -7.98 -49.81 -14.85
CA PRO A 416 -8.27 -50.25 -16.20
C PRO A 416 -8.90 -51.64 -16.10
N HIS A 417 -10.10 -51.80 -16.67
CA HIS A 417 -10.70 -53.10 -16.86
C HIS A 417 -9.72 -53.94 -17.68
N LEU A 418 -8.95 -54.80 -16.98
CA LEU A 418 -8.29 -55.93 -17.59
C LEU A 418 -9.41 -56.84 -18.10
N THR A 419 -9.75 -56.68 -19.37
CA THR A 419 -10.43 -57.70 -20.16
C THR A 419 -9.56 -58.95 -20.09
N THR A 420 -9.92 -59.84 -19.17
CA THR A 420 -9.51 -61.23 -19.20
C THR A 420 -10.28 -61.85 -20.36
N GLU A 421 -9.70 -61.80 -21.56
CA GLU A 421 -10.13 -62.68 -22.63
C GLU A 421 -9.77 -64.11 -22.22
N GLN A 422 -10.81 -64.89 -21.95
CA GLN A 422 -10.77 -66.34 -21.97
C GLN A 422 -10.75 -66.78 -23.44
N SER A 423 -9.64 -67.38 -23.87
CA SER A 423 -9.60 -68.68 -24.60
C SER A 423 -8.16 -69.09 -24.86
#